data_AF-A0A1W9X1E0-F1
#
_entry.id   AF-A0A1W9X1E0-F1
#
_cell.length_a   1.000
_cell.length_b   1.000
_cell.length_c   1.000
_cell.angle_alpha   90.00
_cell.angle_beta   90.00
_cell.angle_gamma   90.00
#
_symmetry.space_group_name_H-M   'P 1'
#
loop_
_entity.id
_entity.type
_entity.pdbx_description
1 polymer ?
#
loop_
_entity_poly.entity_id
_entity_poly.type
_entity_poly.pdbx_seq_one_letter_code
_entity_poly.pdbx_strand_id
1 'polypeptide(L)'
;MRDQNLTCPMCEEGQLIPHIGTEKTTYKGKTLTVQYESSTCSTCGSKIVTPTQAHRNQARILDEQRKINGLLTSREVKKIRETFNLTPTDAAILFCRVWQCRSPNFS
;
A
#
# COMPACT_ATOMS: atom_id res chain seq x y z
N MET A 1 10.47 -13.28 4.57
CA MET A 1 10.44 -12.81 5.97
C MET A 1 9.01 -12.90 6.46
N ARG A 2 8.72 -13.70 7.51
CA ARG A 2 7.37 -13.84 8.09
C ARG A 2 7.36 -13.08 9.42
N ASP A 3 6.86 -11.85 9.41
CA ASP A 3 6.40 -11.24 10.66
C ASP A 3 5.06 -11.89 11.02
N GLN A 4 5.12 -12.94 11.83
CA GLN A 4 3.94 -13.57 12.44
C GLN A 4 4.02 -13.51 13.96
N ASN A 5 4.48 -12.39 14.52
CA ASN A 5 4.20 -12.12 15.92
C ASN A 5 2.78 -11.54 16.00
N LEU A 6 1.80 -12.43 16.13
CA LEU A 6 0.39 -12.11 16.37
C LEU A 6 0.16 -11.62 17.81
N THR A 7 1.18 -11.66 18.66
CA THR A 7 1.10 -11.20 20.05
C THR A 7 1.23 -9.69 20.12
N CYS A 8 0.40 -9.06 20.96
CA CYS A 8 0.37 -7.63 21.12
C CYS A 8 1.66 -7.13 21.82
N PRO A 9 2.42 -6.20 21.24
CA PRO A 9 3.63 -5.65 21.86
C PRO A 9 3.35 -4.73 23.07
N MET A 10 2.08 -4.37 23.33
CA MET A 10 1.72 -3.48 24.44
C MET A 10 1.41 -4.22 25.73
N CYS A 11 0.84 -5.42 25.63
CA CYS A 11 0.47 -6.23 26.79
C CYS A 11 1.11 -7.61 26.81
N GLU A 12 1.77 -8.01 25.72
CA GLU A 12 2.47 -9.29 25.54
C GLU A 12 1.62 -10.56 25.73
N GLU A 13 0.33 -10.41 26.04
CA GLU A 13 -0.60 -11.50 26.31
C GLU A 13 -1.67 -11.65 25.22
N GLY A 14 -2.19 -10.54 24.72
CA GLY A 14 -3.33 -10.55 23.80
C GLY A 14 -2.95 -10.78 22.35
N GLN A 15 -3.88 -11.32 21.57
CA GLN A 15 -3.70 -11.54 20.13
C GLN A 15 -4.17 -10.34 19.31
N LEU A 16 -3.44 -10.04 18.24
CA LEU A 16 -3.74 -8.99 17.28
C LEU A 16 -4.76 -9.50 16.26
N ILE A 17 -6.00 -9.04 16.39
CA ILE A 17 -7.09 -9.37 15.48
C ILE A 17 -7.08 -8.36 14.32
N PRO A 18 -6.85 -8.78 13.06
CA PRO A 18 -6.83 -7.88 11.92
C PRO A 18 -8.24 -7.33 11.61
N HIS A 19 -8.27 -6.07 11.23
CA HIS A 19 -9.47 -5.34 10.84
C HIS A 19 -9.19 -4.50 9.60
N ILE A 20 -10.13 -4.51 8.65
CA ILE A 20 -10.07 -3.69 7.43
C ILE A 20 -11.19 -2.67 7.50
N GLY A 21 -10.82 -1.40 7.58
CA GLY A 21 -11.73 -0.27 7.55
C GLY A 21 -11.60 0.54 6.26
N THR A 22 -12.42 1.57 6.15
CA THR A 22 -12.29 2.57 5.11
C THR A 22 -12.02 3.92 5.77
N GLU A 23 -10.93 4.57 5.39
CA GLU A 23 -10.56 5.89 5.91
C GLU A 23 -10.67 6.95 4.82
N LYS A 24 -11.15 8.13 5.22
CA LYS A 24 -11.18 9.31 4.36
C LYS A 24 -9.94 10.14 4.64
N THR A 25 -9.12 10.38 3.63
CA THR A 25 -7.95 11.26 3.72
C THR A 25 -8.05 12.36 2.67
N THR A 26 -7.54 13.56 2.96
CA THR A 26 -7.59 14.67 2.00
C THR A 26 -6.23 14.82 1.33
N TYR A 27 -6.22 14.81 0.00
CA TYR A 27 -5.02 14.99 -0.80
C TYR A 27 -5.29 15.98 -1.92
N LYS A 28 -4.49 17.06 -2.01
CA LYS A 28 -4.66 18.16 -2.99
C LYS A 28 -6.10 18.72 -3.04
N GLY A 29 -6.73 18.88 -1.86
CA GLY A 29 -8.09 19.41 -1.74
C GLY A 29 -9.21 18.43 -2.16
N LYS A 30 -8.89 17.19 -2.53
CA LYS A 30 -9.86 16.13 -2.82
C LYS A 30 -9.90 15.12 -1.69
N THR A 31 -11.10 14.68 -1.30
CA THR A 31 -11.28 13.60 -0.34
C THR A 31 -11.09 12.25 -1.02
N LEU A 32 -10.06 11.53 -0.60
CA LEU A 32 -9.78 10.15 -0.95
C LEU A 32 -10.42 9.22 0.05
N THR A 33 -10.92 8.09 -0.43
CA THR A 33 -11.44 7.00 0.40
C THR A 33 -10.56 5.79 0.18
N VAL A 34 -9.75 5.42 1.17
CA VAL A 34 -8.75 4.35 1.09
C VAL A 34 -9.13 3.20 2.03
N GLN A 35 -8.92 1.95 1.60
CA GLN A 35 -9.01 0.82 2.51
C GLN A 35 -7.79 0.80 3.44
N TYR A 36 -8.03 0.81 4.74
CA TYR A 36 -6.99 0.87 5.76
C TYR A 36 -7.04 -0.38 6.64
N GLU A 37 -5.92 -1.08 6.71
CA GLU A 37 -5.76 -2.27 7.57
C GLU A 37 -5.09 -1.89 8.88
N SER A 38 -5.64 -2.38 9.98
CA SER A 38 -5.06 -2.29 11.31
C SER A 38 -5.35 -3.59 12.06
N SER A 39 -4.73 -3.80 13.21
CA SER A 39 -5.05 -4.89 14.11
C SER A 39 -5.39 -4.34 15.49
N THR A 40 -6.38 -4.94 16.14
CA THR A 40 -6.78 -4.58 17.51
C THR A 40 -6.47 -5.75 18.43
N CYS A 41 -5.86 -5.48 19.58
CA CYS A 41 -5.59 -6.50 20.59
C CYS A 41 -6.88 -6.98 21.25
N SER A 42 -7.05 -8.29 21.38
CA SER A 42 -8.18 -8.92 22.07
C SER A 42 -8.25 -8.63 23.58
N THR A 43 -7.12 -8.31 24.20
CA THR A 43 -6.99 -8.21 25.67
C THR A 43 -6.96 -6.77 26.14
N CYS A 44 -6.03 -5.95 25.62
CA CYS A 44 -5.88 -4.56 26.05
C CYS A 44 -6.60 -3.54 25.13
N GLY A 45 -7.16 -3.99 24.01
CA GLY A 45 -7.84 -3.10 23.05
C GLY A 45 -6.92 -2.19 22.23
N SER A 46 -5.60 -2.29 22.40
CA SER A 46 -4.63 -1.50 21.64
C SER A 46 -4.76 -1.71 20.13
N LYS A 47 -4.88 -0.62 19.39
CA LYS A 47 -4.88 -0.61 17.92
C LYS A 47 -3.46 -0.40 17.41
N ILE A 48 -3.01 -1.29 16.53
CA ILE A 48 -1.64 -1.31 16.00
C ILE A 48 -1.71 -1.58 14.51
N VAL A 49 -0.83 -0.95 13.74
CA VAL A 49 -0.64 -1.27 12.32
C VAL A 49 0.69 -2.01 12.20
N THR A 50 0.62 -3.28 11.83
CA THR A 50 1.83 -4.09 11.65
C THR A 50 2.65 -3.58 10.44
N PRO A 51 3.96 -3.86 10.37
CA PRO A 51 4.79 -3.46 9.22
C PRO A 51 4.22 -3.91 7.87
N THR A 52 3.65 -5.14 7.82
CA THR A 52 3.03 -5.66 6.60
C THR A 52 1.75 -4.91 6.22
N GLN A 53 0.93 -4.52 7.21
CA GLN A 53 -0.26 -3.70 6.99
C GLN A 53 0.13 -2.28 6.56
N ALA A 54 1.14 -1.68 7.19
CA ALA A 54 1.64 -0.35 6.84
C ALA A 54 2.09 -0.29 5.37
N HIS A 55 2.85 -1.29 4.91
CA HIS A 55 3.25 -1.39 3.50
C HIS A 55 2.05 -1.47 2.55
N ARG A 56 1.03 -2.29 2.86
CA ARG A 56 -0.20 -2.42 2.06
C ARG A 56 -1.01 -1.11 2.06
N ASN A 57 -1.16 -0.47 3.22
CA ASN A 57 -1.87 0.79 3.36
C ASN A 57 -1.18 1.91 2.56
N GLN A 58 0.14 2.01 2.66
CA GLN A 58 0.91 2.99 1.90
C GLN A 58 0.76 2.80 0.39
N ALA A 59 0.82 1.56 -0.10
CA ALA A 59 0.60 1.26 -1.51
C ALA A 59 -0.80 1.69 -1.98
N ARG A 60 -1.85 1.46 -1.17
CA ARG A 60 -3.23 1.88 -1.47
C ARG A 60 -3.37 3.39 -1.50
N ILE A 61 -2.78 4.11 -0.54
CA ILE A 61 -2.80 5.57 -0.50
C ILE A 61 -2.12 6.14 -1.75
N LEU A 62 -0.94 5.61 -2.11
CA LEU A 62 -0.21 6.07 -3.30
C LEU A 62 -0.99 5.80 -4.59
N ASP A 63 -1.65 4.65 -4.73
CA ASP A 63 -2.49 4.35 -5.88
C ASP A 63 -3.70 5.31 -5.97
N GLU A 64 -4.36 5.65 -4.85
CA GLU A 64 -5.43 6.66 -4.84
C GLU A 64 -4.93 8.08 -5.17
N GLN A 65 -3.74 8.44 -4.68
CA GLN A 65 -3.09 9.71 -5.05
C GLN A 65 -2.74 9.76 -6.53
N ARG A 66 -2.30 8.65 -7.13
CA ARG A 66 -2.02 8.54 -8.57
C ARG A 66 -3.29 8.78 -9.40
N LYS A 67 -4.42 8.19 -9.00
CA LYS A 67 -5.72 8.46 -9.66
C LYS A 67 -6.07 9.95 -9.65
N ILE A 68 -5.88 10.64 -8.52
CA ILE A 68 -6.11 12.09 -8.45
C ILE A 68 -5.20 12.86 -9.42
N ASN A 69 -3.94 12.43 -9.53
CA ASN A 69 -2.94 13.06 -10.39
C ASN A 69 -3.10 12.69 -11.88
N GLY A 70 -4.07 11.86 -12.25
CA GLY A 70 -4.25 11.36 -13.63
C GLY A 70 -3.12 10.41 -14.06
N LEU A 71 -2.42 9.81 -13.11
CA LEU A 71 -1.34 8.85 -13.36
C LEU A 71 -1.88 7.41 -13.25
N LEU A 72 -1.31 6.51 -14.05
CA LEU A 72 -1.68 5.10 -14.02
C LEU A 72 -1.38 4.49 -12.64
N THR A 73 -2.33 3.73 -12.11
CA THR A 73 -2.16 2.94 -10.90
C THR A 73 -1.29 1.70 -11.17
N SER A 74 -0.76 1.11 -10.09
CA SER A 74 0.04 -0.12 -10.19
C SER A 74 -0.72 -1.27 -10.86
N ARG A 75 -2.04 -1.36 -10.62
CA ARG A 75 -2.92 -2.37 -11.22
C ARG A 75 -3.15 -2.14 -12.72
N GLU A 76 -3.36 -0.89 -13.13
CA GLU A 76 -3.53 -0.55 -14.54
C GLU A 76 -2.25 -0.80 -15.34
N VAL A 77 -1.09 -0.45 -14.77
CA VAL A 77 0.22 -0.74 -15.38
C VAL A 77 0.41 -2.25 -15.55
N LYS A 78 0.08 -3.04 -14.53
CA LYS A 78 0.12 -4.51 -14.63
C LYS A 78 -0.79 -5.02 -15.76
N LYS A 79 -2.02 -4.52 -15.84
CA LYS A 79 -2.98 -4.91 -16.88
C LYS A 79 -2.50 -4.55 -18.29
N ILE A 80 -1.94 -3.35 -18.47
CA ILE A 80 -1.37 -2.91 -19.75
C ILE A 80 -0.17 -3.82 -20.10
N ARG A 81 0.73 -4.06 -19.15
CA ARG A 81 1.89 -4.95 -19.36
C ARG A 81 1.48 -6.34 -19.83
N GLU A 82 0.45 -6.92 -19.22
CA GLU A 82 -0.10 -8.22 -19.61
C GLU A 82 -0.79 -8.18 -20.98
N THR A 83 -1.51 -7.10 -21.29
CA THR A 83 -2.22 -6.94 -22.59
C THR A 83 -1.24 -6.81 -23.76
N PHE A 84 -0.14 -6.07 -23.55
CA PHE A 84 0.87 -5.81 -24.59
C PHE A 84 2.11 -6.71 -24.49
N ASN A 85 2.06 -7.72 -23.60
CA ASN A 85 3.13 -8.68 -23.36
C ASN A 85 4.51 -8.04 -23.10
N LEU A 86 4.51 -6.91 -22.37
CA LEU A 86 5.71 -6.13 -22.09
C LEU A 86 6.52 -6.72 -20.93
N THR A 87 7.84 -6.65 -21.01
CA THR A 87 8.69 -6.98 -19.85
C THR A 87 8.63 -5.84 -18.82
N PRO A 88 8.99 -6.07 -17.54
CA PRO A 88 9.13 -5.00 -16.56
C PRO A 88 10.07 -3.89 -17.01
N THR A 89 11.13 -4.24 -17.76
CA THR A 89 12.10 -3.30 -18.33
C THR A 89 11.47 -2.43 -19.41
N ASP A 90 10.71 -3.03 -20.34
CA ASP A 90 10.03 -2.27 -21.40
C ASP A 90 8.98 -1.31 -20.84
N ALA A 91 8.22 -1.78 -19.84
CA ALA A 91 7.25 -0.96 -19.13
C ALA A 91 7.93 0.21 -18.39
N ALA A 92 9.10 -0.01 -17.78
CA ALA A 92 9.85 1.06 -17.11
C ALA A 92 10.34 2.12 -18.10
N ILE A 93 10.78 1.72 -19.30
CA ILE A 93 11.20 2.64 -20.36
C ILE A 93 9.99 3.45 -20.87
N LEU A 94 8.89 2.77 -21.18
CA LEU A 94 7.67 3.39 -21.73
C LEU A 94 6.96 4.30 -20.72
N PHE A 95 6.92 3.90 -19.45
CA PHE A 95 6.19 4.61 -18.39
C PHE A 95 7.11 5.39 -17.44
N CYS A 96 8.36 5.64 -17.81
CA CYS A 96 9.39 6.28 -16.97
C CYS A 96 8.90 7.61 -16.34
N ARG A 97 8.15 8.42 -17.10
CA ARG A 97 7.55 9.68 -16.62
C ARG A 97 6.31 9.49 -15.73
N VAL A 98 5.59 8.38 -15.87
CA VAL A 98 4.37 8.07 -15.11
C VAL A 98 4.70 7.48 -13.74
N TRP A 99 5.79 6.73 -13.63
CA TRP A 99 6.21 6.08 -12.39
C TRP A 99 7.12 6.94 -11.50
N GLN A 100 7.52 8.15 -11.93
CA GLN A 100 8.58 8.95 -11.28
C GLN A 100 9.69 8.02 -10.80
N CYS A 101 10.25 7.24 -11.72
CA CYS A 101 11.36 6.34 -11.42
C CYS A 101 12.49 7.19 -10.82
N ARG A 102 12.61 7.20 -9.48
CA ARG A 102 13.87 7.53 -8.83
C ARG A 102 14.85 6.49 -9.37
N SER A 103 15.84 6.96 -10.12
CA SER A 103 16.82 6.16 -10.84
C SER A 103 17.22 4.90 -10.08
N PRO A 104 17.26 3.73 -10.72
CA PRO A 104 18.00 2.62 -10.18
C PRO A 104 19.49 2.93 -10.39
N ASN A 105 20.14 3.56 -9.41
CA ASN A 105 21.57 3.38 -9.23
C ASN A 105 21.76 1.93 -8.75
N PHE A 106 21.85 1.00 -9.69
CA PHE A 106 22.45 -0.30 -9.47
C PHE A 106 23.97 -0.10 -9.49
N SER A 107 24.61 -0.27 -8.35
CA SER A 107 26.02 -0.64 -8.21
C SER A 107 26.06 -1.93 -7.41
#